data_AF-A0AAE4C7J1-F1
#
_entry.id   AF-A0AAE4C7J1-F1
#
_cell.length_a   1.000
_cell.length_b   1.000
_cell.length_c   1.000
_cell.angle_alpha   90.00
_cell.angle_beta   90.00
_cell.angle_gamma   90.00
#
_symmetry.space_group_name_H-M   'P 1'
#
loop_
_entity.id
_entity.type
_entity.pdbx_description
1 polymer ?
#
loop_
_entity_poly.entity_id
_entity_poly.type
_entity_poly.pdbx_seq_one_letter_code
_entity_poly.pdbx_strand_id
1 'polypeptide(L)'
;MARRAAAAGAAVLAERPVGPVAFAELGGETKSAASDLVTEFDKRAEEAVRAVIAEARPHDAITGEEGGSTVPQDPSGYRWSVDPLDGTTNFVRGIPYYATSVAVAGPEGDWLAGAVAAPALKTTWWASQSGGAFRQDEGQAPVQLHGPDPDREARIIATGFGHDPKRRRKQLKELESVMGDFADVRRLGAAALDLCLVADGTLDAYTERGLYEHDWAAGLLIAETAGVVVTRPAEDSVRDGAYRDLPLVTAGLKKRTEPDERVTVRRIRPEDYKAVGRITVRSYLAAGHFDDPEHEYMKKIADTQSRAESATILVAERRGRIVGSVTIARHGEPWADIARPGELEFRLLAVDPGAQRSGAGRALLEAVIDEARVDPEITDVVLTTGSEWRAARSAYAALGFVGQPRRDWFVPNTDIRLLVYSLKVRP
;
A
#
# COMPACT_ATOMS: atom_id res chain seq x y z
N MET A 1 -22.22 -14.31 7.57
CA MET A 1 -23.01 -13.22 8.18
C MET A 1 -23.03 -11.98 7.29
N ALA A 2 -21.89 -11.37 6.96
CA ALA A 2 -21.81 -10.17 6.10
C ALA A 2 -22.68 -10.24 4.83
N ARG A 3 -22.65 -11.36 4.09
CA ARG A 3 -23.54 -11.60 2.93
C ARG A 3 -25.02 -11.45 3.24
N ARG A 4 -25.50 -12.01 4.37
CA ARG A 4 -26.91 -11.90 4.78
C ARG A 4 -27.28 -10.46 5.14
N ALA A 5 -26.38 -9.76 5.82
CA ALA A 5 -26.59 -8.37 6.20
C ALA A 5 -26.63 -7.45 4.96
N ALA A 6 -25.66 -7.56 4.06
CA ALA A 6 -25.64 -6.81 2.79
C ALA A 6 -26.87 -7.11 1.92
N ALA A 7 -27.31 -8.38 1.86
CA ALA A 7 -28.52 -8.76 1.14
C ALA A 7 -29.79 -8.14 1.73
N ALA A 8 -29.88 -7.92 3.04
CA ALA A 8 -31.02 -7.28 3.68
C ALA A 8 -31.13 -5.80 3.30
N GLY A 9 -30.02 -5.05 3.32
CA GLY A 9 -30.00 -3.67 2.80
C GLY A 9 -30.31 -3.62 1.30
N ALA A 10 -29.69 -4.49 0.51
CA ALA A 10 -29.94 -4.55 -0.93
C ALA A 10 -31.39 -4.90 -1.28
N ALA A 11 -32.08 -5.68 -0.46
CA ALA A 11 -33.50 -5.97 -0.64
C ALA A 11 -34.37 -4.70 -0.50
N VAL A 12 -34.07 -3.82 0.47
CA VAL A 12 -34.72 -2.52 0.60
C VAL A 12 -34.45 -1.65 -0.63
N LEU A 13 -33.20 -1.59 -1.08
CA LEU A 13 -32.81 -0.84 -2.27
C LEU A 13 -33.44 -1.37 -3.57
N ALA A 14 -33.79 -2.66 -3.62
CA ALA A 14 -34.48 -3.27 -4.76
C ALA A 14 -35.93 -2.80 -4.89
N GLU A 15 -36.53 -2.24 -3.83
CA GLU A 15 -37.88 -1.66 -3.86
C GLU A 15 -37.94 -0.30 -4.58
N ARG A 16 -36.79 0.24 -5.02
CA ARG A 16 -36.72 1.50 -5.78
C ARG A 16 -37.67 1.44 -7.00
N PRO A 17 -38.62 2.38 -7.16
CA PRO A 17 -39.54 2.37 -8.28
C PRO A 17 -38.82 2.48 -9.64
N VAL A 18 -39.34 1.78 -10.65
CA VAL A 18 -38.75 1.77 -12.00
C VAL A 18 -39.06 3.07 -12.73
N GLY A 19 -38.06 3.64 -13.42
CA GLY A 19 -38.20 4.85 -14.22
C GLY A 19 -37.75 6.14 -13.52
N PRO A 20 -38.06 7.31 -14.10
CA PRO A 20 -37.79 8.61 -13.50
C PRO A 20 -38.70 8.80 -12.28
N VAL A 21 -38.08 8.95 -11.10
CA VAL A 21 -38.79 9.19 -9.82
C VAL A 21 -38.35 10.56 -9.32
N ALA A 22 -39.28 11.37 -8.83
CA ALA A 22 -38.91 12.66 -8.26
C ALA A 22 -38.13 12.46 -6.95
N PHE A 23 -37.11 13.27 -6.69
CA PHE A 23 -36.29 13.14 -5.48
C PHE A 23 -37.13 13.20 -4.19
N ALA A 24 -38.19 14.02 -4.18
CA ALA A 24 -39.13 14.10 -3.06
C ALA A 24 -39.92 12.80 -2.83
N GLU A 25 -40.23 12.04 -3.89
CA GLU A 25 -40.94 10.76 -3.80
C GLU A 25 -40.05 9.64 -3.23
N LEU A 26 -38.74 9.84 -3.21
CA LEU A 26 -37.77 8.95 -2.55
C LEU A 26 -37.53 9.35 -1.08
N GLY A 27 -38.25 10.35 -0.55
CA GLY A 27 -37.98 10.92 0.76
C GLY A 27 -36.63 11.63 0.83
N GLY A 28 -36.20 12.25 -0.27
CA GLY A 28 -34.89 12.84 -0.44
C GLY A 28 -34.62 14.08 0.42
N GLU A 29 -33.51 14.09 1.15
CA GLU A 29 -32.96 15.22 1.89
C GLU A 29 -31.54 15.55 1.37
N THR A 30 -31.15 16.82 1.41
CA THR A 30 -29.77 17.24 1.08
C THR A 30 -28.99 17.45 2.37
N LYS A 31 -27.84 16.79 2.53
CA LYS A 31 -27.00 16.86 3.73
C LYS A 31 -26.18 18.17 3.75
N SER A 32 -24.94 18.15 3.26
CA SER A 32 -23.98 19.25 3.41
C SER A 32 -23.73 20.09 2.15
N ALA A 33 -23.99 19.52 0.97
CA ALA A 33 -23.83 20.15 -0.34
C ALA A 33 -24.92 19.68 -1.31
N ALA A 34 -25.23 20.45 -2.36
CA ALA A 34 -26.28 20.10 -3.34
C ALA A 34 -26.09 18.75 -4.06
N SER A 35 -24.90 18.15 -3.97
CA SER A 35 -24.56 16.84 -4.50
C SER A 35 -24.53 15.72 -3.45
N ASP A 36 -24.68 16.07 -2.18
CA ASP A 36 -24.64 15.17 -1.01
C ASP A 36 -26.08 14.91 -0.57
N LEU A 37 -26.63 13.81 -1.10
CA LEU A 37 -28.04 13.45 -1.04
C LEU A 37 -28.22 12.24 -0.14
N VAL A 38 -29.32 12.19 0.59
CA VAL A 38 -29.77 11.01 1.35
C VAL A 38 -31.25 10.81 1.09
N THR A 39 -31.72 9.57 1.14
CA THR A 39 -33.12 9.21 0.93
C THR A 39 -33.66 8.39 2.10
N GLU A 40 -34.97 8.17 2.15
CA GLU A 40 -35.57 7.25 3.13
C GLU A 40 -35.02 5.81 2.97
N PHE A 41 -34.59 5.45 1.76
CA PHE A 41 -34.02 4.14 1.46
C PHE A 41 -32.68 3.93 2.17
N ASP A 42 -31.83 4.96 2.31
CA ASP A 42 -30.56 4.85 3.04
C ASP A 42 -30.83 4.45 4.50
N LYS A 43 -31.76 5.16 5.17
CA LYS A 43 -32.14 4.90 6.57
C LYS A 43 -32.75 3.51 6.75
N ARG A 44 -33.69 3.12 5.87
CA ARG A 44 -34.37 1.81 5.92
C ARG A 44 -33.41 0.65 5.61
N ALA A 45 -32.51 0.82 4.64
CA ALA A 45 -31.50 -0.18 4.31
C ALA A 45 -30.50 -0.35 5.48
N GLU A 46 -30.10 0.75 6.13
CA GLU A 46 -29.23 0.67 7.31
C GLU A 46 -29.91 -0.05 8.47
N GLU A 47 -31.19 0.23 8.73
CA GLU A 47 -31.97 -0.47 9.76
C GLU A 47 -32.05 -1.98 9.48
N ALA A 48 -32.30 -2.38 8.23
CA ALA A 48 -32.35 -3.78 7.82
C ALA A 48 -30.99 -4.49 8.02
N VAL A 49 -29.89 -3.84 7.64
CA VAL A 49 -28.53 -4.37 7.86
C VAL A 49 -28.24 -4.52 9.36
N ARG A 50 -28.52 -3.47 10.14
CA ARG A 50 -28.30 -3.45 11.59
C ARG A 50 -29.11 -4.51 12.32
N ALA A 51 -30.37 -4.73 11.93
CA ALA A 51 -31.22 -5.75 12.53
C ALA A 51 -30.62 -7.16 12.36
N VAL A 52 -30.14 -7.50 11.15
CA VAL A 52 -29.50 -8.80 10.88
C VAL A 52 -28.23 -8.98 11.71
N ILE A 53 -27.43 -7.93 11.86
CA ILE A 53 -26.19 -7.99 12.65
C ILE A 53 -26.54 -8.12 14.14
N ALA A 54 -27.42 -7.27 14.67
CA ALA A 54 -27.76 -7.25 16.09
C ALA A 54 -28.43 -8.55 16.56
N GLU A 55 -29.26 -9.18 15.73
CA GLU A 55 -29.88 -10.47 16.04
C GLU A 55 -28.84 -11.57 16.26
N ALA A 56 -27.81 -11.63 15.40
CA ALA A 56 -26.82 -12.70 15.45
C ALA A 56 -25.57 -12.37 16.26
N ARG A 57 -25.28 -11.08 16.45
CA ARG A 57 -24.06 -10.53 17.05
C ARG A 57 -24.39 -9.33 17.96
N PRO A 58 -25.19 -9.54 19.03
CA PRO A 58 -25.68 -8.45 19.88
C PRO A 58 -24.57 -7.69 20.64
N HIS A 59 -23.37 -8.26 20.70
CA HIS A 59 -22.21 -7.70 21.39
C HIS A 59 -21.20 -7.03 20.44
N ASP A 60 -21.40 -7.07 19.13
CA ASP A 60 -20.48 -6.42 18.19
C ASP A 60 -20.84 -4.93 18.04
N ALA A 61 -19.83 -4.08 17.86
CA ALA A 61 -20.05 -2.67 17.52
C ALA A 61 -20.46 -2.52 16.06
N ILE A 62 -21.26 -1.49 15.73
CA ILE A 62 -21.67 -1.20 14.35
C ILE A 62 -21.45 0.29 14.07
N THR A 63 -20.70 0.62 13.03
CA THR A 63 -20.53 1.96 12.49
C THR A 63 -21.21 2.03 11.12
N GLY A 64 -22.11 2.98 10.93
CA GLY A 64 -22.81 3.20 9.65
C GLY A 64 -22.78 4.66 9.22
N GLU A 65 -23.03 4.90 7.93
CA GLU A 65 -23.06 6.25 7.35
C GLU A 65 -24.17 7.12 7.96
N GLU A 66 -25.40 6.61 8.09
CA GLU A 66 -26.57 7.40 8.52
C GLU A 66 -26.81 7.31 10.03
N GLY A 67 -26.67 6.10 10.60
CA GLY A 67 -26.96 5.83 12.00
C GLY A 67 -25.79 6.05 12.95
N GLY A 68 -24.61 6.41 12.44
CA GLY A 68 -23.40 6.62 13.24
C GLY A 68 -22.91 5.35 13.94
N SER A 69 -22.29 5.51 15.10
CA SER A 69 -21.66 4.41 15.85
C SER A 69 -22.56 3.89 16.97
N THR A 70 -22.79 2.58 17.00
CA THR A 70 -23.43 1.85 18.10
C THR A 70 -22.40 0.96 18.77
N VAL A 71 -22.17 1.17 20.07
CA VAL A 71 -21.28 0.35 20.90
C VAL A 71 -22.12 -0.30 22.00
N PRO A 72 -22.24 -1.64 22.04
CA PRO A 72 -22.93 -2.35 23.11
C PRO A 72 -22.27 -2.14 24.48
N GLN A 73 -23.02 -2.39 25.56
CA GLN A 73 -22.50 -2.27 26.93
C GLN A 73 -21.35 -3.25 27.23
N ASP A 74 -21.41 -4.45 26.65
CA ASP A 74 -20.37 -5.48 26.76
C ASP A 74 -19.86 -5.84 25.35
N PRO A 75 -18.91 -5.05 24.80
CA PRO A 75 -18.48 -5.19 23.42
C PRO A 75 -17.53 -6.38 23.24
N SER A 76 -17.80 -7.21 22.23
CA SER A 76 -17.01 -8.39 21.87
C SER A 76 -15.62 -8.08 21.28
N GLY A 77 -15.37 -6.81 20.95
CA GLY A 77 -14.19 -6.34 20.22
C GLY A 77 -14.35 -6.32 18.69
N TYR A 78 -15.37 -6.98 18.13
CA TYR A 78 -15.64 -6.92 16.69
C TYR A 78 -16.40 -5.65 16.31
N ARG A 79 -16.08 -5.09 15.13
CA ARG A 79 -16.74 -3.88 14.60
C ARG A 79 -17.23 -4.12 13.18
N TRP A 80 -18.51 -3.83 12.93
CA TRP A 80 -19.11 -3.83 11.60
C TRP A 80 -19.07 -2.43 11.00
N SER A 81 -18.69 -2.32 9.73
CA SER A 81 -18.71 -1.07 8.96
C SER A 81 -19.73 -1.21 7.83
N VAL A 82 -20.68 -0.28 7.77
CA VAL A 82 -21.87 -0.36 6.92
C VAL A 82 -22.03 0.91 6.09
N ASP A 83 -22.09 0.73 4.78
CA ASP A 83 -22.69 1.70 3.87
C ASP A 83 -24.01 1.08 3.36
N PRO A 84 -25.17 1.63 3.76
CA PRO A 84 -26.45 1.11 3.34
C PRO A 84 -26.72 1.31 1.84
N LEU A 85 -26.19 2.38 1.23
CA LEU A 85 -26.41 2.80 -0.14
C LEU A 85 -25.19 3.56 -0.70
N ASP A 86 -24.19 2.81 -1.16
CA ASP A 86 -23.09 3.38 -1.96
C ASP A 86 -23.63 3.73 -3.35
N GLY A 87 -23.43 4.98 -3.76
CA GLY A 87 -23.93 5.52 -5.02
C GLY A 87 -25.30 6.18 -4.94
N THR A 88 -25.63 6.89 -3.86
CA THR A 88 -26.91 7.61 -3.68
C THR A 88 -27.28 8.51 -4.87
N THR A 89 -26.30 9.19 -5.49
CA THR A 89 -26.56 9.98 -6.70
C THR A 89 -27.07 9.11 -7.85
N ASN A 90 -26.48 7.92 -8.06
CA ASN A 90 -26.93 6.99 -9.08
C ASN A 90 -28.34 6.47 -8.77
N PHE A 91 -28.58 6.11 -7.50
CA PHE A 91 -29.89 5.67 -7.03
C PHE A 91 -30.98 6.72 -7.30
N VAL A 92 -30.76 7.97 -6.88
CA VAL A 92 -31.70 9.07 -7.11
C VAL A 92 -31.94 9.30 -8.61
N ARG A 93 -30.91 9.18 -9.44
CA ARG A 93 -31.01 9.39 -10.90
C ARG A 93 -31.50 8.17 -11.67
N GLY A 94 -31.68 7.03 -11.02
CA GLY A 94 -32.08 5.77 -11.67
C GLY A 94 -31.00 5.13 -12.53
N ILE A 95 -29.73 5.45 -12.27
CA ILE A 95 -28.59 4.75 -12.87
C ILE A 95 -28.45 3.42 -12.11
N PRO A 96 -28.50 2.25 -12.77
CA PRO A 96 -28.51 0.94 -12.11
C PRO A 96 -27.10 0.52 -11.62
N TYR A 97 -26.46 1.38 -10.83
CA TYR A 97 -25.10 1.20 -10.32
C TYR A 97 -24.99 1.76 -8.89
N TYR A 98 -25.44 0.96 -7.93
CA TYR A 98 -25.46 1.25 -6.50
C TYR A 98 -25.51 -0.05 -5.70
N ALA A 99 -25.08 -0.03 -4.44
CA ALA A 99 -25.00 -1.24 -3.62
C ALA A 99 -25.06 -0.99 -2.12
N THR A 100 -25.36 -2.04 -1.37
CA THR A 100 -25.12 -2.10 0.08
C THR A 100 -23.76 -2.75 0.33
N SER A 101 -22.91 -2.12 1.14
CA SER A 101 -21.56 -2.58 1.50
C SER A 101 -21.47 -2.84 3.00
N VAL A 102 -21.00 -4.04 3.37
CA VAL A 102 -20.88 -4.46 4.77
C VAL A 102 -19.57 -5.20 4.99
N ALA A 103 -18.77 -4.73 5.96
CA ALA A 103 -17.52 -5.38 6.39
C ALA A 103 -17.48 -5.58 7.91
N VAL A 104 -16.66 -6.52 8.38
CA VAL A 104 -16.39 -6.73 9.81
C VAL A 104 -14.89 -6.77 10.07
N ALA A 105 -14.47 -6.00 11.07
CA ALA A 105 -13.12 -5.99 11.61
C ALA A 105 -13.05 -6.76 12.94
N GLY A 106 -11.92 -7.42 13.17
CA GLY A 106 -11.60 -8.09 14.42
C GLY A 106 -11.15 -7.12 15.52
N PRO A 107 -10.88 -7.63 16.74
CA PRO A 107 -10.41 -6.83 17.86
C PRO A 107 -9.10 -6.08 17.62
N GLU A 108 -8.25 -6.58 16.72
CA GLU A 108 -6.98 -5.95 16.35
C GLU A 108 -7.11 -4.94 15.20
N GLY A 109 -8.32 -4.72 14.68
CA GLY A 109 -8.61 -3.79 13.57
C GLY A 109 -8.50 -4.42 12.18
N ASP A 110 -8.12 -5.69 12.09
CA ASP A 110 -7.99 -6.43 10.83
C ASP A 110 -9.36 -6.76 10.21
N TRP A 111 -9.50 -6.52 8.90
CA TRP A 111 -10.73 -6.82 8.17
C TRP A 111 -10.86 -8.33 7.90
N LEU A 112 -11.88 -8.95 8.49
CA LEU A 112 -12.04 -10.40 8.51
C LEU A 112 -12.94 -10.92 7.39
N ALA A 113 -14.05 -10.23 7.13
CA ALA A 113 -15.01 -10.59 6.10
C ALA A 113 -15.77 -9.37 5.58
N GLY A 114 -16.24 -9.43 4.34
CA GLY A 114 -16.99 -8.35 3.71
C GLY A 114 -17.88 -8.84 2.57
N ALA A 115 -18.95 -8.10 2.29
CA ALA A 115 -19.85 -8.34 1.18
C ALA A 115 -20.36 -7.02 0.60
N VAL A 116 -20.52 -6.99 -0.72
CA VAL A 116 -21.12 -5.89 -1.47
C VAL A 116 -22.24 -6.47 -2.33
N ALA A 117 -23.48 -5.98 -2.15
CA ALA A 117 -24.66 -6.49 -2.83
C ALA A 117 -25.29 -5.40 -3.70
N ALA A 118 -25.30 -5.62 -5.03
CA ALA A 118 -25.81 -4.70 -6.03
C ALA A 118 -27.17 -5.19 -6.57
N PRO A 119 -28.30 -4.70 -6.03
CA PRO A 119 -29.61 -5.23 -6.38
C PRO A 119 -29.99 -4.97 -7.84
N ALA A 120 -29.65 -3.80 -8.39
CA ALA A 120 -29.93 -3.47 -9.78
C ALA A 120 -29.12 -4.31 -10.79
N LEU A 121 -27.91 -4.71 -10.41
CA LEU A 121 -27.05 -5.60 -11.21
C LEU A 121 -27.37 -7.08 -10.97
N LYS A 122 -28.15 -7.39 -9.92
CA LYS A 122 -28.45 -8.77 -9.48
C LYS A 122 -27.16 -9.55 -9.18
N THR A 123 -26.19 -8.87 -8.60
CA THR A 123 -24.86 -9.41 -8.34
C THR A 123 -24.46 -9.16 -6.89
N THR A 124 -23.79 -10.13 -6.27
CA THR A 124 -23.18 -10.00 -4.95
C THR A 124 -21.73 -10.45 -4.99
N TRP A 125 -20.83 -9.66 -4.40
CA TRP A 125 -19.43 -10.00 -4.16
C TRP A 125 -19.21 -10.20 -2.67
N TRP A 126 -18.31 -11.11 -2.29
CA TRP A 126 -17.92 -11.29 -0.89
C TRP A 126 -16.53 -11.88 -0.76
N ALA A 127 -15.93 -11.67 0.41
CA ALA A 127 -14.68 -12.30 0.77
C ALA A 127 -14.59 -12.55 2.29
N SER A 128 -13.71 -13.47 2.66
CA SER A 128 -13.20 -13.57 4.02
C SER A 128 -11.71 -13.91 3.98
N GLN A 129 -10.96 -13.44 4.97
CA GLN A 129 -9.50 -13.56 5.03
C GLN A 129 -9.00 -15.01 4.85
N SER A 130 -9.76 -16.01 5.32
CA SER A 130 -9.45 -17.43 5.18
C SER A 130 -10.25 -18.18 4.11
N GLY A 131 -11.20 -17.51 3.44
CA GLY A 131 -12.21 -18.15 2.59
C GLY A 131 -12.07 -17.88 1.11
N GLY A 132 -11.26 -16.90 0.70
CA GLY A 132 -11.20 -16.44 -0.69
C GLY A 132 -12.24 -15.36 -1.00
N ALA A 133 -12.18 -14.83 -2.23
CA ALA A 133 -13.11 -13.84 -2.76
C ALA A 133 -13.98 -14.45 -3.87
N PHE A 134 -15.26 -14.11 -3.89
CA PHE A 134 -16.23 -14.66 -4.83
C PHE A 134 -17.21 -13.60 -5.33
N ARG A 135 -17.79 -13.87 -6.50
CA ARG A 135 -18.93 -13.18 -7.08
C ARG A 135 -20.04 -14.19 -7.38
N GLN A 136 -21.30 -13.76 -7.25
CA GLN A 136 -22.44 -14.51 -7.72
C GLN A 136 -23.45 -13.58 -8.39
N ASP A 137 -23.82 -13.92 -9.62
CA ASP A 137 -24.98 -13.34 -10.30
C ASP A 137 -26.23 -14.17 -9.99
N GLU A 138 -27.40 -13.52 -9.95
CA GLU A 138 -28.67 -14.19 -9.69
C GLU A 138 -28.92 -15.35 -10.68
N GLY A 139 -29.27 -16.51 -10.12
CA GLY A 139 -29.50 -17.74 -10.90
C GLY A 139 -28.21 -18.48 -11.32
N GLN A 140 -27.03 -17.99 -10.96
CA GLN A 140 -25.75 -18.62 -11.28
C GLN A 140 -25.03 -19.17 -10.04
N ALA A 141 -24.12 -20.12 -10.28
CA ALA A 141 -23.21 -20.61 -9.25
C ALA A 141 -22.16 -19.53 -8.92
N PRO A 142 -21.68 -19.44 -7.66
CA PRO A 142 -20.57 -18.58 -7.30
C PRO A 142 -19.30 -18.85 -8.11
N VAL A 143 -18.59 -17.79 -8.47
CA VAL A 143 -17.28 -17.85 -9.15
C VAL A 143 -16.22 -17.26 -8.23
N GLN A 144 -15.06 -17.92 -8.12
CA GLN A 144 -13.92 -17.42 -7.36
C GLN A 144 -13.19 -16.32 -8.14
N LEU A 145 -12.73 -15.29 -7.43
CA LEU A 145 -12.07 -14.12 -8.01
C LEU A 145 -10.54 -14.23 -7.92
N HIS A 146 -9.87 -13.66 -8.93
CA HIS A 146 -8.42 -13.72 -9.08
C HIS A 146 -7.79 -12.37 -9.47
N GLY A 147 -8.57 -11.28 -9.44
CA GLY A 147 -8.10 -9.96 -9.88
C GLY A 147 -7.96 -9.83 -11.40
N PRO A 148 -7.43 -8.69 -11.87
CA PRO A 148 -7.23 -8.43 -13.29
C PRO A 148 -6.05 -9.23 -13.88
N ASP A 149 -6.11 -9.48 -15.18
CA ASP A 149 -5.04 -10.12 -15.94
C ASP A 149 -3.79 -9.22 -15.96
N PRO A 150 -2.64 -9.66 -15.39
CA PRO A 150 -1.42 -8.86 -15.36
C PRO A 150 -0.84 -8.54 -16.74
N ASP A 151 -1.22 -9.31 -17.76
CA ASP A 151 -0.72 -9.20 -19.13
C ASP A 151 -1.67 -8.45 -20.06
N ARG A 152 -2.82 -7.95 -19.56
CA ARG A 152 -3.73 -7.11 -20.32
C ARG A 152 -3.03 -5.83 -20.82
N GLU A 153 -3.08 -5.63 -22.14
CA GLU A 153 -2.51 -4.45 -22.80
C GLU A 153 -3.41 -3.22 -22.65
N ALA A 154 -4.68 -3.32 -23.03
CA ALA A 154 -5.65 -2.23 -22.94
C ALA A 154 -6.29 -2.17 -21.55
N ARG A 155 -5.57 -1.57 -20.60
CA ARG A 155 -5.99 -1.46 -19.19
C ARG A 155 -6.99 -0.34 -18.96
N ILE A 156 -7.96 -0.56 -18.09
CA ILE A 156 -8.98 0.44 -17.72
C ILE A 156 -8.87 0.74 -16.22
N ILE A 157 -8.80 2.04 -15.89
CA ILE A 157 -8.84 2.52 -14.51
C ILE A 157 -10.20 3.15 -14.20
N ALA A 158 -10.74 2.87 -13.02
CA ALA A 158 -11.87 3.62 -12.47
C ALA A 158 -11.45 4.66 -11.44
N THR A 159 -12.26 5.70 -11.29
CA THR A 159 -12.08 6.75 -10.29
C THR A 159 -13.42 7.40 -9.93
N GLY A 160 -13.50 7.99 -8.74
CA GLY A 160 -14.59 8.89 -8.38
C GLY A 160 -14.10 10.29 -8.03
N PHE A 161 -15.08 11.17 -7.76
CA PHE A 161 -14.85 12.57 -7.44
C PHE A 161 -15.69 12.95 -6.24
N GLY A 162 -15.03 13.40 -5.17
CA GLY A 162 -15.72 13.90 -3.99
C GLY A 162 -16.46 15.21 -4.26
N HIS A 163 -17.37 15.59 -3.37
CA HIS A 163 -18.24 16.76 -3.57
C HIS A 163 -17.48 18.10 -3.59
N ASP A 164 -16.41 18.23 -2.79
CA ASP A 164 -15.60 19.46 -2.71
C ASP A 164 -14.88 19.77 -4.05
N PRO A 165 -15.15 20.92 -4.70
CA PRO A 165 -14.43 21.35 -5.90
C PRO A 165 -12.90 21.38 -5.77
N LYS A 166 -12.35 21.71 -4.60
CA LYS A 166 -10.89 21.70 -4.39
C LYS A 166 -10.33 20.28 -4.43
N ARG A 167 -11.02 19.32 -3.79
CA ARG A 167 -10.68 17.90 -3.85
C ARG A 167 -10.71 17.36 -5.28
N ARG A 168 -11.75 17.70 -6.05
CA ARG A 168 -11.87 17.28 -7.46
C ARG A 168 -10.69 17.73 -8.32
N ARG A 169 -10.19 18.95 -8.12
CA ARG A 169 -8.98 19.42 -8.83
C ARG A 169 -7.74 18.59 -8.48
N LYS A 170 -7.61 18.14 -7.23
CA LYS A 170 -6.51 17.26 -6.79
C LYS A 170 -6.64 15.87 -7.40
N GLN A 171 -7.85 15.29 -7.36
CA GLN A 171 -8.15 13.99 -7.97
C GLN A 171 -7.88 13.98 -9.49
N LEU A 172 -8.22 15.06 -10.21
CA LEU A 172 -7.89 15.18 -11.64
C LEU A 172 -6.39 15.17 -11.92
N LYS A 173 -5.58 15.85 -11.11
CA LYS A 173 -4.10 15.83 -11.23
C LYS A 173 -3.52 14.46 -10.91
N GLU A 174 -4.09 13.77 -9.92
CA GLU A 174 -3.69 12.41 -9.57
C GLU A 174 -4.00 11.45 -10.71
N LEU A 175 -5.18 11.56 -11.31
CA LEU A 175 -5.57 10.80 -12.49
C LEU A 175 -4.61 11.07 -13.67
N GLU A 176 -4.36 12.35 -14.00
CA GLU A 176 -3.41 12.75 -15.04
C GLU A 176 -2.04 12.08 -14.87
N SER A 177 -1.55 11.95 -13.63
CA SER A 177 -0.25 11.35 -13.34
C SER A 177 -0.14 9.84 -13.61
N VAL A 178 -1.28 9.14 -13.69
CA VAL A 178 -1.33 7.69 -13.93
C VAL A 178 -1.88 7.32 -15.31
N MET A 179 -2.53 8.25 -16.01
CA MET A 179 -3.20 7.97 -17.29
C MET A 179 -2.30 7.36 -18.36
N GLY A 180 -0.98 7.60 -18.33
CA GLY A 180 -0.05 7.01 -19.30
C GLY A 180 -0.02 5.48 -19.30
N ASP A 181 -0.43 4.83 -18.20
CA ASP A 181 -0.44 3.37 -18.04
C ASP A 181 -1.81 2.73 -18.40
N PHE A 182 -2.82 3.53 -18.80
CA PHE A 182 -4.19 3.09 -19.02
C PHE A 182 -4.75 3.56 -20.36
N ALA A 183 -5.54 2.71 -21.02
CA ALA A 183 -6.19 3.01 -22.29
C ALA A 183 -7.44 3.87 -22.12
N ASP A 184 -8.14 3.76 -20.99
CA ASP A 184 -9.42 4.44 -20.76
C ASP A 184 -9.73 4.62 -19.26
N VAL A 185 -10.67 5.51 -18.96
CA VAL A 185 -11.17 5.82 -17.62
C VAL A 185 -12.65 5.49 -17.48
N ARG A 186 -13.03 4.94 -16.33
CA ARG A 186 -14.41 4.84 -15.89
C ARG A 186 -14.66 5.70 -14.66
N ARG A 187 -15.82 6.35 -14.62
CA ARG A 187 -16.33 7.08 -13.47
C ARG A 187 -17.78 6.67 -13.26
N LEU A 188 -17.99 5.60 -12.50
CA LEU A 188 -19.27 4.91 -12.43
C LEU A 188 -20.12 5.36 -11.24
N GLY A 189 -19.49 5.87 -10.18
CA GLY A 189 -20.19 6.61 -9.12
C GLY A 189 -20.69 5.77 -7.94
N ALA A 190 -20.08 4.60 -7.70
CA ALA A 190 -20.23 3.80 -6.48
C ALA A 190 -18.89 3.10 -6.20
N ALA A 191 -18.19 3.53 -5.15
CA ALA A 191 -16.80 3.14 -4.87
C ALA A 191 -16.67 1.65 -4.50
N ALA A 192 -17.60 1.13 -3.71
CA ALA A 192 -17.63 -0.28 -3.31
C ALA A 192 -17.79 -1.20 -4.54
N LEU A 193 -18.57 -0.77 -5.54
CA LEU A 193 -18.72 -1.49 -6.79
C LEU A 193 -17.48 -1.39 -7.68
N ASP A 194 -16.87 -0.22 -7.80
CA ASP A 194 -15.65 -0.04 -8.59
C ASP A 194 -14.51 -0.94 -8.05
N LEU A 195 -14.39 -1.05 -6.72
CA LEU A 195 -13.46 -1.96 -6.07
C LEU A 195 -13.77 -3.45 -6.35
N CYS A 196 -15.05 -3.83 -6.37
CA CYS A 196 -15.47 -5.20 -6.71
C CYS A 196 -15.19 -5.55 -8.18
N LEU A 197 -15.37 -4.59 -9.09
CA LEU A 197 -15.02 -4.78 -10.50
C LEU A 197 -13.50 -4.89 -10.73
N VAL A 198 -12.67 -4.30 -9.87
CA VAL A 198 -11.22 -4.61 -9.87
C VAL A 198 -10.98 -6.02 -9.36
N ALA A 199 -11.66 -6.44 -8.29
CA ALA A 199 -11.50 -7.77 -7.72
C ALA A 199 -11.85 -8.90 -8.71
N ASP A 200 -12.89 -8.72 -9.52
CA ASP A 200 -13.29 -9.68 -10.56
C ASP A 200 -12.59 -9.50 -11.91
N GLY A 201 -11.68 -8.53 -12.02
CA GLY A 201 -10.86 -8.28 -13.20
C GLY A 201 -11.58 -7.56 -14.34
N THR A 202 -12.83 -7.13 -14.16
CA THR A 202 -13.53 -6.25 -15.12
C THR A 202 -12.79 -4.92 -15.30
N LEU A 203 -12.22 -4.39 -14.21
CA LEU A 203 -11.34 -3.22 -14.20
C LEU A 203 -9.92 -3.62 -13.79
N ASP A 204 -8.92 -2.85 -14.24
CA ASP A 204 -7.52 -3.12 -13.95
C ASP A 204 -7.01 -2.34 -12.73
N ALA A 205 -7.63 -1.19 -12.45
CA ALA A 205 -7.31 -0.39 -11.29
C ALA A 205 -8.49 0.49 -10.86
N TYR A 206 -8.43 0.95 -9.61
CA TYR A 206 -9.28 1.97 -9.02
C TYR A 206 -8.44 2.94 -8.21
N THR A 207 -8.77 4.23 -8.28
CA THR A 207 -8.15 5.27 -7.47
C THR A 207 -9.16 6.33 -7.05
N GLU A 208 -9.28 6.58 -5.75
CA GLU A 208 -10.09 7.69 -5.26
C GLU A 208 -9.55 8.25 -3.94
N ARG A 209 -9.60 9.57 -3.82
CA ARG A 209 -9.30 10.28 -2.59
C ARG A 209 -10.58 10.74 -1.93
N GLY A 210 -10.68 10.52 -0.63
CA GLY A 210 -11.75 11.10 0.15
C GLY A 210 -12.93 10.20 0.44
N LEU A 211 -12.73 8.89 0.31
CA LEU A 211 -13.68 7.87 0.72
C LEU A 211 -13.67 7.70 2.25
N TYR A 212 -14.85 7.42 2.80
CA TYR A 212 -15.04 7.00 4.17
C TYR A 212 -14.83 5.50 4.32
N GLU A 213 -14.63 5.02 5.55
CA GLU A 213 -14.38 3.61 5.84
C GLU A 213 -15.42 2.67 5.21
N HIS A 214 -16.70 3.03 5.31
CA HIS A 214 -17.80 2.22 4.83
C HIS A 214 -17.83 2.05 3.29
N ASP A 215 -17.32 3.04 2.54
CA ASP A 215 -17.21 3.00 1.08
C ASP A 215 -16.18 1.97 0.59
N TRP A 216 -15.10 1.75 1.35
CA TRP A 216 -13.96 0.95 0.90
C TRP A 216 -13.72 -0.33 1.68
N ALA A 217 -14.21 -0.47 2.91
CA ALA A 217 -13.86 -1.59 3.79
C ALA A 217 -14.16 -2.95 3.17
N ALA A 218 -15.39 -3.15 2.68
CA ALA A 218 -15.77 -4.42 2.04
C ALA A 218 -15.08 -4.59 0.69
N GLY A 219 -15.13 -3.57 -0.18
CA GLY A 219 -14.55 -3.62 -1.52
C GLY A 219 -13.04 -3.89 -1.53
N LEU A 220 -12.27 -3.23 -0.66
CA LEU A 220 -10.82 -3.45 -0.56
C LEU A 220 -10.47 -4.82 0.00
N LEU A 221 -11.23 -5.33 0.98
CA LEU A 221 -11.02 -6.70 1.47
C LEU A 221 -11.29 -7.71 0.35
N ILE A 222 -12.35 -7.51 -0.44
CA ILE A 222 -12.69 -8.37 -1.58
C ILE A 222 -11.55 -8.33 -2.63
N ALA A 223 -11.08 -7.13 -2.99
CA ALA A 223 -9.97 -6.96 -3.93
C ALA A 223 -8.67 -7.59 -3.42
N GLU A 224 -8.27 -7.33 -2.18
CA GLU A 224 -7.04 -7.89 -1.59
C GLU A 224 -7.10 -9.42 -1.53
N THR A 225 -8.25 -9.98 -1.14
CA THR A 225 -8.44 -11.44 -1.07
C THR A 225 -8.44 -12.08 -2.48
N ALA A 226 -8.82 -11.33 -3.51
CA ALA A 226 -8.69 -11.75 -4.91
C ALA A 226 -7.24 -11.63 -5.46
N GLY A 227 -6.28 -11.19 -4.65
CA GLY A 227 -4.87 -11.05 -5.04
C GLY A 227 -4.48 -9.68 -5.59
N VAL A 228 -5.38 -8.70 -5.51
CA VAL A 228 -5.13 -7.33 -5.96
C VAL A 228 -4.25 -6.59 -4.93
N VAL A 229 -3.32 -5.76 -5.40
CA VAL A 229 -2.55 -4.90 -4.50
C VAL A 229 -3.38 -3.68 -4.13
N VAL A 230 -3.54 -3.47 -2.82
CA VAL A 230 -4.37 -2.38 -2.27
C VAL A 230 -3.55 -1.42 -1.41
N THR A 231 -3.98 -0.17 -1.36
CA THR A 231 -3.52 0.82 -0.37
C THR A 231 -4.71 1.29 0.45
N ARG A 232 -4.60 1.15 1.78
CA ARG A 232 -5.62 1.57 2.75
C ARG A 232 -5.27 2.90 3.42
N PRO A 233 -6.28 3.72 3.77
CA PRO A 233 -6.16 4.79 4.76
C PRO A 233 -5.51 4.29 6.07
N ALA A 234 -4.63 5.09 6.70
CA ALA A 234 -4.12 4.77 8.04
C ALA A 234 -5.20 5.03 9.11
N GLU A 235 -5.34 4.13 10.10
CA GLU A 235 -6.43 4.15 11.10
C GLU A 235 -6.54 5.46 11.91
N ASP A 236 -5.42 6.13 12.20
CA ASP A 236 -5.39 7.38 12.97
C ASP A 236 -6.08 8.56 12.27
N SER A 237 -6.36 8.45 10.96
CA SER A 237 -7.06 9.49 10.21
C SER A 237 -8.59 9.49 10.40
N VAL A 238 -9.15 8.48 11.08
CA VAL A 238 -10.61 8.27 11.20
C VAL A 238 -11.15 8.58 12.61
N ARG A 239 -10.30 8.63 13.64
CA ARG A 239 -10.75 8.67 15.05
C ARG A 239 -11.33 9.99 15.56
N ASP A 240 -11.04 11.13 14.93
CA ASP A 240 -11.36 12.45 15.53
C ASP A 240 -12.31 13.34 14.72
N GLY A 241 -12.97 12.83 13.66
CA GLY A 241 -13.90 13.64 12.86
C GLY A 241 -13.28 14.91 12.25
N ALA A 242 -11.95 15.00 12.22
CA ALA A 242 -11.22 16.13 11.69
C ALA A 242 -11.01 15.94 10.18
N TYR A 243 -11.97 16.45 9.39
CA TYR A 243 -12.05 16.43 7.93
C TYR A 243 -10.91 17.18 7.19
N ARG A 244 -9.65 16.82 7.41
CA ARG A 244 -8.51 17.37 6.64
C ARG A 244 -7.80 16.26 5.88
N ASP A 245 -8.03 16.24 4.57
CA ASP A 245 -7.31 15.40 3.59
C ASP A 245 -7.39 13.89 3.85
N LEU A 246 -8.61 13.35 3.77
CA LEU A 246 -8.83 11.90 3.69
C LEU A 246 -7.88 11.25 2.66
N PRO A 247 -7.28 10.10 2.99
CA PRO A 247 -6.20 9.51 2.21
C PRO A 247 -6.68 8.91 0.89
N LEU A 248 -5.70 8.55 0.05
CA LEU A 248 -5.92 7.93 -1.24
C LEU A 248 -6.17 6.44 -1.04
N VAL A 249 -7.28 5.95 -1.59
CA VAL A 249 -7.57 4.53 -1.75
C VAL A 249 -7.15 4.11 -3.15
N THR A 250 -6.38 3.03 -3.25
CA THR A 250 -6.05 2.41 -4.54
C THR A 250 -6.21 0.90 -4.50
N ALA A 251 -6.61 0.33 -5.63
CA ALA A 251 -6.59 -1.09 -5.92
C ALA A 251 -6.12 -1.29 -7.36
N GLY A 252 -5.23 -2.24 -7.62
CA GLY A 252 -4.85 -2.57 -9.00
C GLY A 252 -3.61 -3.46 -9.09
N LEU A 253 -3.13 -3.66 -10.31
CA LEU A 253 -1.88 -4.37 -10.57
C LEU A 253 -0.68 -3.60 -9.99
N LYS A 254 0.37 -4.32 -9.59
CA LYS A 254 1.69 -3.68 -9.36
C LYS A 254 2.09 -2.93 -10.63
N LYS A 255 2.55 -1.69 -10.47
CA LYS A 255 3.06 -0.87 -11.58
C LYS A 255 4.10 -1.69 -12.36
N ARG A 256 3.90 -1.88 -13.67
CA ARG A 256 4.93 -2.48 -14.53
C ARG A 256 6.10 -1.50 -14.56
N THR A 257 7.24 -1.87 -13.99
CA THR A 257 8.46 -1.07 -14.13
C THR A 257 8.97 -1.21 -15.56
N GLU A 258 8.85 -0.13 -16.32
CA GLU A 258 9.51 0.09 -17.62
C GLU A 258 10.98 -0.37 -17.53
N PRO A 259 11.54 -1.05 -18.55
CA PRO A 259 12.92 -1.56 -18.53
C PRO A 259 13.97 -0.48 -18.22
N ASP A 260 13.78 0.75 -18.72
CA ASP A 260 14.68 1.89 -18.49
C ASP A 260 14.50 2.54 -17.10
N GLU A 261 13.40 2.24 -16.40
CA GLU A 261 13.17 2.67 -15.03
C GLU A 261 13.70 1.70 -13.98
N ARG A 262 14.06 0.47 -14.37
CA ARG A 262 14.61 -0.53 -13.48
C ARG A 262 16.00 -0.15 -13.02
N VAL A 263 16.26 -0.37 -11.74
CA VAL A 263 17.62 -0.31 -11.23
C VAL A 263 18.32 -1.60 -11.61
N THR A 264 19.46 -1.48 -12.29
CA THR A 264 20.39 -2.59 -12.49
C THR A 264 21.59 -2.43 -11.58
N VAL A 265 22.14 -3.54 -11.07
CA VAL A 265 23.35 -3.53 -10.25
C VAL A 265 24.47 -4.22 -10.99
N ARG A 266 25.67 -3.63 -10.95
CA ARG A 266 26.89 -4.17 -11.55
C ARG A 266 28.12 -3.78 -10.74
N ARG A 267 29.26 -4.44 -10.97
CA ARG A 267 30.55 -3.98 -10.44
C ARG A 267 30.91 -2.60 -11.01
N ILE A 268 31.59 -1.80 -10.19
CA ILE A 268 32.07 -0.47 -10.56
C ILE A 268 33.07 -0.53 -11.72
N ARG A 269 33.11 0.53 -12.53
CA ARG A 269 34.14 0.76 -13.56
C ARG A 269 34.84 2.10 -13.33
N PRO A 270 36.04 2.33 -13.89
CA PRO A 270 36.79 3.58 -13.70
C PRO A 270 35.98 4.85 -14.03
N GLU A 271 35.12 4.80 -15.04
CA GLU A 271 34.23 5.91 -15.41
C GLU A 271 33.20 6.28 -14.31
N ASP A 272 32.87 5.37 -13.41
CA ASP A 272 31.89 5.59 -12.34
C ASP A 272 32.49 6.26 -11.10
N TYR A 273 33.82 6.26 -10.94
CA TYR A 273 34.50 6.64 -9.68
C TYR A 273 34.11 8.04 -9.20
N LYS A 274 34.05 9.00 -10.12
CA LYS A 274 33.65 10.38 -9.81
C LYS A 274 32.19 10.46 -9.37
N ALA A 275 31.30 9.68 -9.99
CA ALA A 275 29.88 9.68 -9.65
C ALA A 275 29.65 9.06 -8.27
N VAL A 276 30.29 7.92 -8.00
CA VAL A 276 30.22 7.21 -6.72
C VAL A 276 30.78 8.07 -5.58
N GLY A 277 31.98 8.64 -5.73
CA GLY A 277 32.56 9.50 -4.69
C GLY A 277 31.66 10.67 -4.32
N ARG A 278 31.06 11.32 -5.33
CA ARG A 278 30.06 12.39 -5.13
C ARG A 278 28.81 11.90 -4.40
N ILE A 279 28.26 10.74 -4.80
CA ILE A 279 27.05 10.17 -4.18
C ILE A 279 27.30 9.80 -2.73
N THR A 280 28.43 9.15 -2.42
CA THR A 280 28.82 8.77 -1.07
C THR A 280 28.90 10.00 -0.16
N VAL A 281 29.62 11.04 -0.58
CA VAL A 281 29.71 12.30 0.19
C VAL A 281 28.34 12.94 0.39
N ARG A 282 27.55 13.11 -0.68
CA ARG A 282 26.22 13.74 -0.60
C ARG A 282 25.27 12.97 0.31
N SER A 283 25.30 11.64 0.27
CA SER A 283 24.47 10.79 1.14
C SER A 283 24.82 10.96 2.61
N TYR A 284 26.12 11.08 2.94
CA TYR A 284 26.59 11.26 4.32
C TYR A 284 26.30 12.66 4.86
N LEU A 285 26.47 13.71 4.05
CA LEU A 285 26.10 15.08 4.42
C LEU A 285 24.59 15.22 4.62
N ALA A 286 23.79 14.66 3.71
CA ALA A 286 22.33 14.69 3.83
C ALA A 286 21.78 13.93 5.05
N ALA A 287 22.54 12.96 5.56
CA ALA A 287 22.22 12.26 6.80
C ALA A 287 22.54 13.08 8.07
N GLY A 288 23.20 14.24 7.94
CA GLY A 288 23.43 15.18 9.05
C GLY A 288 24.53 14.73 10.03
N HIS A 289 25.48 13.91 9.58
CA HIS A 289 26.54 13.36 10.46
C HIS A 289 27.87 14.10 10.39
N PHE A 290 28.08 14.91 9.36
CA PHE A 290 29.25 15.76 9.20
C PHE A 290 28.80 17.11 8.65
N ASP A 291 29.11 18.19 9.35
CA ASP A 291 28.78 19.55 8.92
C ASP A 291 29.86 20.16 8.01
N ASP A 292 31.03 19.51 7.94
CA ASP A 292 32.18 19.94 7.13
C ASP A 292 32.51 18.91 6.04
N PRO A 293 32.32 19.23 4.74
CA PRO A 293 32.72 18.37 3.64
C PRO A 293 34.24 18.15 3.54
N GLU A 294 35.05 18.99 4.19
CA GLU A 294 36.52 18.88 4.21
C GLU A 294 37.06 17.99 5.34
N HIS A 295 36.18 17.39 6.14
CA HIS A 295 36.57 16.44 7.17
C HIS A 295 37.36 15.25 6.57
N GLU A 296 38.46 14.83 7.21
CA GLU A 296 39.39 13.81 6.67
C GLU A 296 38.69 12.48 6.32
N TYR A 297 37.68 12.08 7.10
CA TYR A 297 36.85 10.91 6.79
C TYR A 297 36.05 11.09 5.49
N MET A 298 35.55 12.30 5.20
CA MET A 298 34.80 12.59 3.97
C MET A 298 35.71 12.51 2.75
N LYS A 299 36.96 12.98 2.85
CA LYS A 299 37.99 12.81 1.80
C LYS A 299 38.28 11.33 1.56
N LYS A 300 38.43 10.54 2.62
CA LYS A 300 38.65 9.09 2.53
C LYS A 300 37.51 8.35 1.82
N ILE A 301 36.25 8.65 2.13
CA ILE A 301 35.11 7.98 1.48
C ILE A 301 34.79 8.54 0.08
N ALA A 302 35.28 9.75 -0.24
CA ALA A 302 35.20 10.31 -1.59
C ALA A 302 36.16 9.61 -2.56
N ASP A 303 37.34 9.19 -2.08
CA ASP A 303 38.34 8.47 -2.86
C ASP A 303 37.87 7.05 -3.22
N THR A 304 37.10 6.99 -4.30
CA THR A 304 36.53 5.75 -4.81
C THR A 304 37.56 4.93 -5.56
N GLN A 305 38.58 5.55 -6.14
CA GLN A 305 39.61 4.83 -6.90
C GLN A 305 40.43 3.93 -5.96
N SER A 306 41.02 4.51 -4.91
CA SER A 306 41.81 3.74 -3.93
C SER A 306 40.94 2.69 -3.22
N ARG A 307 39.65 2.97 -3.03
CA ARG A 307 38.70 1.98 -2.50
C ARG A 307 38.45 0.82 -3.48
N ALA A 308 38.30 1.09 -4.77
CA ALA A 308 38.10 0.06 -5.78
C ALA A 308 39.33 -0.84 -6.00
N GLU A 309 40.54 -0.36 -5.66
CA GLU A 309 41.77 -1.14 -5.67
C GLU A 309 41.87 -2.13 -4.49
N SER A 310 41.11 -1.89 -3.42
CA SER A 310 41.26 -2.60 -2.14
C SER A 310 39.98 -3.30 -1.64
N ALA A 311 38.84 -3.10 -2.30
CA ALA A 311 37.57 -3.73 -1.99
C ALA A 311 36.68 -3.83 -3.25
N THR A 312 35.68 -4.71 -3.19
CA THR A 312 34.68 -4.81 -4.27
C THR A 312 33.64 -3.70 -4.10
N ILE A 313 33.33 -2.96 -5.17
CA ILE A 313 32.25 -1.96 -5.15
C ILE A 313 31.20 -2.35 -6.18
N LEU A 314 29.94 -2.43 -5.72
CA LEU A 314 28.78 -2.55 -6.58
C LEU A 314 28.13 -1.18 -6.76
N VAL A 315 27.64 -0.88 -7.96
CA VAL A 315 26.94 0.34 -8.31
C VAL A 315 25.53 0.04 -8.81
N ALA A 316 24.57 0.84 -8.38
CA ALA A 316 23.20 0.85 -8.89
C ALA A 316 23.11 1.89 -10.00
N GLU A 317 22.62 1.45 -11.16
CA GLU A 317 22.42 2.28 -12.35
C GLU A 317 20.93 2.35 -12.68
N ARG A 318 20.45 3.56 -13.02
CA ARG A 318 19.08 3.83 -13.46
C ARG A 318 19.09 4.91 -14.52
N ARG A 319 18.41 4.69 -15.66
CA ARG A 319 18.41 5.60 -16.82
C ARG A 319 19.82 6.03 -17.25
N GLY A 320 20.75 5.07 -17.33
CA GLY A 320 22.14 5.31 -17.70
C GLY A 320 22.97 6.13 -16.70
N ARG A 321 22.49 6.32 -15.46
CA ARG A 321 23.18 7.09 -14.42
C ARG A 321 23.39 6.27 -13.16
N ILE A 322 24.57 6.40 -12.56
CA ILE A 322 24.82 5.84 -11.22
C ILE A 322 23.98 6.61 -10.21
N VAL A 323 23.18 5.86 -9.44
CA VAL A 323 22.26 6.38 -8.42
C VAL A 323 22.55 5.84 -7.03
N GLY A 324 23.48 4.90 -6.89
CA GLY A 324 23.92 4.39 -5.60
C GLY A 324 25.12 3.46 -5.71
N SER A 325 25.72 3.12 -4.57
CA SER A 325 26.84 2.19 -4.47
C SER A 325 26.88 1.51 -3.11
N VAL A 326 27.55 0.36 -3.04
CA VAL A 326 27.91 -0.32 -1.80
C VAL A 326 29.31 -0.93 -1.94
N THR A 327 30.09 -0.88 -0.87
CA THR A 327 31.42 -1.51 -0.81
C THR A 327 31.32 -2.81 -0.04
N ILE A 328 32.00 -3.85 -0.52
CA ILE A 328 31.99 -5.20 0.04
C ILE A 328 33.44 -5.65 0.23
N ALA A 329 33.74 -6.21 1.39
CA ALA A 329 35.06 -6.69 1.76
C ALA A 329 34.97 -7.98 2.61
N ARG A 330 35.95 -8.86 2.45
CA ARG A 330 36.10 -10.10 3.24
C ARG A 330 36.87 -9.86 4.51
N HIS A 331 36.76 -10.80 5.45
CA HIS A 331 37.62 -10.81 6.63
C HIS A 331 39.12 -10.70 6.26
N GLY A 332 39.78 -9.70 6.85
CA GLY A 332 41.19 -9.40 6.62
C GLY A 332 41.47 -8.46 5.45
N GLU A 333 40.49 -8.17 4.60
CA GLU A 333 40.63 -7.17 3.54
C GLU A 333 40.51 -5.75 4.09
N PRO A 334 41.15 -4.75 3.44
CA PRO A 334 40.85 -3.36 3.70
C PRO A 334 39.34 -3.12 3.57
N TRP A 335 38.76 -2.33 4.48
CA TRP A 335 37.31 -2.08 4.58
C TRP A 335 36.45 -3.18 5.21
N ALA A 336 37.04 -4.22 5.80
CA ALA A 336 36.34 -5.12 6.72
C ALA A 336 36.76 -4.85 8.17
N ASP A 337 35.94 -4.11 8.92
CA ASP A 337 36.26 -3.74 10.31
C ASP A 337 35.71 -4.75 11.34
N ILE A 338 34.62 -5.46 11.00
CA ILE A 338 33.89 -6.34 11.93
C ILE A 338 33.74 -7.78 11.42
N ALA A 339 34.05 -8.03 10.15
CA ALA A 339 33.99 -9.35 9.55
C ALA A 339 34.86 -10.35 10.31
N ARG A 340 34.33 -11.55 10.55
CA ARG A 340 35.05 -12.72 11.04
C ARG A 340 35.32 -13.70 9.88
N PRO A 341 36.20 -14.71 10.05
CA PRO A 341 36.37 -15.75 9.04
C PRO A 341 35.03 -16.35 8.61
N GLY A 342 34.80 -16.45 7.30
CA GLY A 342 33.53 -16.90 6.71
C GLY A 342 32.47 -15.81 6.53
N GLU A 343 32.74 -14.56 6.92
CA GLU A 343 31.79 -13.46 6.79
C GLU A 343 32.20 -12.47 5.68
N LEU A 344 31.20 -11.96 4.97
CA LEU A 344 31.32 -10.88 4.01
C LEU A 344 30.74 -9.61 4.62
N GLU A 345 31.55 -8.57 4.78
CA GLU A 345 31.09 -7.28 5.30
C GLU A 345 30.75 -6.34 4.15
N PHE A 346 29.64 -5.63 4.26
CA PHE A 346 29.38 -4.48 3.40
C PHE A 346 29.36 -3.17 4.18
N ARG A 347 29.86 -2.12 3.54
CA ARG A 347 30.00 -0.77 4.07
C ARG A 347 29.64 0.28 3.03
N LEU A 348 29.44 1.51 3.50
CA LEU A 348 29.20 2.68 2.64
C LEU A 348 28.04 2.46 1.65
N LEU A 349 26.95 1.83 2.10
CA LEU A 349 25.72 1.77 1.31
C LEU A 349 25.17 3.19 1.16
N ALA A 350 25.33 3.76 -0.02
CA ALA A 350 24.95 5.13 -0.33
C ALA A 350 24.00 5.15 -1.53
N VAL A 351 22.94 5.93 -1.43
CA VAL A 351 22.00 6.20 -2.53
C VAL A 351 21.91 7.70 -2.70
N ASP A 352 21.96 8.18 -3.94
CA ASP A 352 21.83 9.62 -4.22
C ASP A 352 20.54 10.14 -3.56
N PRO A 353 20.59 11.24 -2.78
CA PRO A 353 19.39 11.82 -2.17
C PRO A 353 18.25 12.07 -3.17
N GLY A 354 18.58 12.45 -4.42
CA GLY A 354 17.61 12.66 -5.49
C GLY A 354 17.02 11.37 -6.09
N ALA A 355 17.57 10.20 -5.73
CA ALA A 355 17.14 8.89 -6.17
C ALA A 355 16.68 7.99 -5.00
N GLN A 356 16.47 8.53 -3.80
CA GLN A 356 15.90 7.78 -2.69
C GLN A 356 14.49 7.26 -3.02
N ARG A 357 14.10 6.13 -2.42
CA ARG A 357 12.83 5.42 -2.67
C ARG A 357 12.64 4.92 -4.11
N SER A 358 13.71 4.87 -4.91
CA SER A 358 13.71 4.30 -6.27
C SER A 358 13.87 2.77 -6.33
N GLY A 359 14.08 2.13 -5.17
CA GLY A 359 14.46 0.71 -5.09
C GLY A 359 15.98 0.47 -5.13
N ALA A 360 16.81 1.49 -5.41
CA ALA A 360 18.25 1.31 -5.58
C ALA A 360 18.97 0.71 -4.36
N GLY A 361 18.63 1.15 -3.14
CA GLY A 361 19.23 0.60 -1.92
C GLY A 361 18.90 -0.87 -1.71
N ARG A 362 17.66 -1.29 -2.03
CA ARG A 362 17.23 -2.68 -1.95
C ARG A 362 17.95 -3.55 -3.00
N ALA A 363 18.03 -3.07 -4.24
CA ALA A 363 18.73 -3.79 -5.31
C ALA A 363 20.22 -4.00 -4.98
N LEU A 364 20.89 -3.01 -4.38
CA LEU A 364 22.27 -3.14 -3.92
C LEU A 364 22.41 -4.19 -2.82
N LEU A 365 21.49 -4.21 -1.85
CA LEU A 365 21.51 -5.21 -0.77
C LEU A 365 21.27 -6.64 -1.28
N GLU A 366 20.31 -6.81 -2.18
CA GLU A 366 20.05 -8.10 -2.83
C GLU A 366 21.29 -8.57 -3.61
N ALA A 367 21.97 -7.67 -4.33
CA ALA A 367 23.20 -7.99 -5.05
C ALA A 367 24.38 -8.35 -4.12
N VAL A 368 24.49 -7.73 -2.92
CA VAL A 368 25.48 -8.13 -1.91
C VAL A 368 25.23 -9.56 -1.43
N ILE A 369 23.97 -9.91 -1.19
CA ILE A 369 23.58 -11.26 -0.75
C ILE A 369 23.88 -12.28 -1.86
N ASP A 370 23.60 -11.94 -3.11
CA ASP A 370 23.89 -12.81 -4.24
C ASP A 370 25.40 -13.00 -4.45
N GLU A 371 26.21 -11.94 -4.32
CA GLU A 371 27.67 -12.03 -4.33
C GLU A 371 28.19 -12.95 -3.21
N ALA A 372 27.63 -12.85 -2.01
CA ALA A 372 27.97 -13.74 -0.89
C ALA A 372 27.61 -15.21 -1.16
N ARG A 373 26.51 -15.46 -1.88
CA ARG A 373 26.08 -16.82 -2.22
C ARG A 373 26.94 -17.48 -3.30
N VAL A 374 27.55 -16.69 -4.19
CA VAL A 374 28.45 -17.20 -5.22
C VAL A 374 29.68 -17.88 -4.60
N ASP A 375 30.17 -17.35 -3.48
CA ASP A 375 31.37 -17.90 -2.84
C ASP A 375 31.04 -19.01 -1.81
N PRO A 376 31.61 -20.23 -1.97
CA PRO A 376 31.39 -21.34 -1.05
C PRO A 376 31.85 -21.12 0.39
N GLU A 377 32.83 -20.26 0.61
CA GLU A 377 33.48 -19.99 1.89
C GLU A 377 32.72 -18.96 2.72
N ILE A 378 31.78 -18.23 2.12
CA ILE A 378 30.98 -17.21 2.81
C ILE A 378 29.68 -17.82 3.37
N THR A 379 29.52 -17.77 4.69
CA THR A 379 28.33 -18.27 5.40
C THR A 379 27.38 -17.15 5.81
N ASP A 380 27.92 -15.97 6.08
CA ASP A 380 27.16 -14.84 6.64
C ASP A 380 27.53 -13.52 5.95
N VAL A 381 26.55 -12.64 5.81
CA VAL A 381 26.75 -11.23 5.44
C VAL A 381 26.57 -10.37 6.67
N VAL A 382 27.51 -9.46 6.93
CA VAL A 382 27.49 -8.56 8.10
C VAL A 382 27.56 -7.09 7.70
N LEU A 383 27.02 -6.22 8.55
CA LEU A 383 27.04 -4.77 8.35
C LEU A 383 27.09 -4.03 9.68
N THR A 384 27.51 -2.77 9.62
CA THR A 384 27.34 -1.79 10.70
C THR A 384 26.35 -0.70 10.28
N THR A 385 25.54 -0.20 11.22
CA THR A 385 24.62 0.92 10.98
C THR A 385 24.50 1.83 12.21
N GLY A 386 24.29 3.12 12.00
CA GLY A 386 24.06 4.06 13.11
C GLY A 386 22.75 3.78 13.86
N SER A 387 22.70 4.13 15.15
CA SER A 387 21.49 3.95 15.99
C SER A 387 20.29 4.73 15.45
N GLU A 388 20.54 5.94 14.95
CA GLU A 388 19.53 6.88 14.43
C GLU A 388 19.06 6.56 13.00
N TRP A 389 19.66 5.57 12.32
CA TRP A 389 19.42 5.29 10.89
C TRP A 389 18.19 4.39 10.69
N ARG A 390 17.02 4.83 11.15
CA ARG A 390 15.79 4.01 11.18
C ARG A 390 15.38 3.45 9.81
N ALA A 391 15.51 4.26 8.75
CA ALA A 391 15.16 3.85 7.39
C ALA A 391 16.06 2.72 6.87
N ALA A 392 17.37 2.81 7.10
CA ALA A 392 18.32 1.76 6.71
C ALA A 392 18.06 0.46 7.49
N ARG A 393 17.82 0.57 8.80
CA ARG A 393 17.51 -0.57 9.68
C ARG A 393 16.22 -1.30 9.27
N SER A 394 15.19 -0.56 8.86
CA SER A 394 13.95 -1.15 8.33
C SER A 394 14.21 -1.94 7.04
N ALA A 395 15.05 -1.43 6.13
CA ALA A 395 15.42 -2.15 4.91
C ALA A 395 16.21 -3.43 5.20
N TYR A 396 17.14 -3.42 6.16
CA TYR A 396 17.89 -4.62 6.55
C TYR A 396 16.97 -5.69 7.16
N ALA A 397 16.08 -5.30 8.08
CA ALA A 397 15.13 -6.22 8.70
C ALA A 397 14.20 -6.87 7.67
N ALA A 398 13.75 -6.11 6.67
CA ALA A 398 12.91 -6.61 5.58
C ALA A 398 13.61 -7.67 4.71
N LEU A 399 14.95 -7.69 4.68
CA LEU A 399 15.77 -8.71 3.99
C LEU A 399 16.26 -9.82 4.92
N GLY A 400 15.77 -9.87 6.16
CA GLY A 400 16.09 -10.92 7.12
C GLY A 400 17.38 -10.73 7.92
N PHE A 401 18.03 -9.56 7.84
CA PHE A 401 19.16 -9.26 8.70
C PHE A 401 18.69 -9.13 10.17
N VAL A 402 19.42 -9.78 11.07
CA VAL A 402 19.13 -9.79 12.50
C VAL A 402 20.20 -9.01 13.25
N GLY A 403 19.79 -8.19 14.21
CA GLY A 403 20.72 -7.44 15.06
C GLY A 403 21.56 -8.37 15.93
N GLN A 404 22.84 -8.01 16.11
CA GLN A 404 23.82 -8.75 16.90
C GLN A 404 24.38 -7.84 18.01
N PRO A 405 23.61 -7.54 19.08
CA PRO A 405 24.00 -6.52 20.08
C PRO A 405 25.33 -6.81 20.78
N ARG A 406 25.70 -8.09 20.93
CA ARG A 406 26.99 -8.52 21.50
C ARG A 406 28.19 -8.22 20.59
N ARG A 407 27.94 -7.83 19.34
CA ARG A 407 28.93 -7.48 18.32
C ARG A 407 28.93 -5.99 17.99
N ASP A 408 28.06 -5.19 18.59
CA ASP A 408 28.04 -3.73 18.39
C ASP A 408 29.46 -3.16 18.51
N TRP A 409 29.83 -2.33 17.55
CA TRP A 409 31.22 -1.94 17.32
C TRP A 409 31.43 -0.45 17.60
N PHE A 410 32.52 -0.12 18.28
CA PHE A 410 32.93 1.26 18.51
C PHE A 410 33.99 1.64 17.48
N VAL A 411 33.74 2.74 16.76
CA VAL A 411 34.70 3.25 15.78
C VAL A 411 35.98 3.64 16.53
N PRO A 412 37.16 3.11 16.14
CA PRO A 412 38.41 3.35 16.84
C PRO A 412 38.69 4.84 17.05
N ASN A 413 39.11 5.18 18.27
CA ASN A 413 39.41 6.55 18.69
C ASN A 413 38.21 7.52 18.67
N THR A 414 36.98 7.01 18.79
CA THR A 414 35.76 7.83 18.91
C THR A 414 34.77 7.19 19.89
N ASP A 415 33.78 7.96 20.35
CA ASP A 415 32.66 7.45 21.14
C ASP A 415 31.49 6.94 20.27
N ILE A 416 31.70 6.83 18.96
CA ILE A 416 30.64 6.44 18.01
C ILE A 416 30.43 4.92 18.08
N ARG A 417 29.25 4.53 18.57
CA ARG A 417 28.78 3.14 18.56
C ARG A 417 27.93 2.86 17.32
N LEU A 418 28.31 1.82 16.56
CA LEU A 418 27.54 1.29 15.44
C LEU A 418 26.91 -0.06 15.82
N LEU A 419 25.66 -0.24 15.41
CA LEU A 419 24.92 -1.47 15.63
C LEU A 419 25.31 -2.49 14.56
N VAL A 420 25.58 -3.73 14.98
CA VAL A 420 25.91 -4.81 14.04
C VAL A 420 24.68 -5.63 13.69
N TYR A 421 24.54 -5.95 12.40
CA TYR A 421 23.53 -6.85 11.89
C TYR A 421 24.20 -7.97 11.08
N SER A 422 23.60 -9.16 11.07
CA SER A 422 24.05 -10.29 10.25
C SER A 422 22.90 -11.00 9.56
N LEU A 423 23.19 -11.62 8.42
CA LEU A 423 22.29 -12.48 7.67
C LEU A 423 23.04 -13.76 7.31
N LYS A 424 22.50 -14.92 7.70
CA LYS A 424 22.98 -16.20 7.20
C LYS A 424 22.56 -16.36 5.75
N VAL A 425 23.53 -16.57 4.86
CA VAL A 425 23.28 -16.82 3.43
C VAL A 425 23.36 -18.30 3.07
N ARG A 426 23.81 -19.13 4.02
CA ARG A 426 23.86 -20.58 3.94
C ARG A 426 23.29 -21.22 5.22
N PRO A 427 22.62 -22.38 5.11
CA PRO A 427 22.06 -23.10 6.25
C PRO A 427 23.13 -23.61 7.22
#